data_AF-A0A0B4BN74-F1
#
_entry.id   AF-A0A0B4BN74-F1
#
_cell.length_a   1.000
_cell.length_b   1.000
_cell.length_c   1.000
_cell.angle_alpha   90.00
_cell.angle_beta   90.00
_cell.angle_gamma   90.00
#
_symmetry.space_group_name_H-M   'P 1'
#
loop_
_entity.id
_entity.type
_entity.pdbx_description
1 polymer ?
#
loop_
_entity_poly.entity_id
_entity_poly.type
_entity_poly.pdbx_seq_one_letter_code
_entity_poly.pdbx_strand_id
1 'polypeptide(L)'
;MRLLSSSFRAHLFQTYFNLSAPETDAPFHVHGIDFCFRALVEGRVYPHIQASFNPSFRESLVRDTGFFEFDIVDPIQSLDVSQSDQVKQLATYLDNFADLTEIQKIRVGWVLSKMCFQPVTARLFDGAYQLSEPMTPLETSAAFLHCYSRYRMHVDDPAVPYSIDEFKAISERGADGIDRIDATYQVVVQSVKHAGDHETASAWQERHRTIIDEAMDALDPFTLTFVNSRYHRVGGFLPQMRQDSASMVAEMERAEALANELDRSTEVLRIAADEVLFPVIESRTKEALWNGDTELALSRIQRLTRISPNDSRVWLQLGEVHIERDEFEQALKAYRHAAELAPPGREIAWFMIGQCLEALDDLHQAGDAYLAALSLDPQAISAAEALVEVSKQLGQQTICSWATEHLNTLDAIKQRGVFKRQWAHQHIPRETGS
;
A
#
# COMPACT_ATOMS: atom_id res chain seq x y z
N MET A 1 10.61 18.16 23.58
CA MET A 1 10.27 16.81 23.10
C MET A 1 9.13 16.26 23.94
N ARG A 2 7.88 16.45 23.50
CA ARG A 2 6.81 15.54 23.97
C ARG A 2 7.12 14.21 23.30
N LEU A 3 7.54 13.25 24.11
CA LEU A 3 8.01 11.96 23.63
C LEU A 3 6.85 11.24 22.93
N LEU A 4 6.96 11.05 21.61
CA LEU A 4 6.21 10.06 20.84
C LEU A 4 6.57 8.60 21.29
N SER A 5 7.07 8.39 22.52
CA SER A 5 7.79 7.19 22.94
C SER A 5 7.00 6.24 23.84
N SER A 6 5.66 6.34 23.88
CA SER A 6 4.87 5.48 24.79
C SER A 6 4.52 4.11 24.21
N SER A 7 4.69 3.88 22.90
CA SER A 7 4.45 2.56 22.27
C SER A 7 5.46 2.25 21.15
N PHE A 8 5.71 0.97 20.91
CA PHE A 8 6.56 0.51 19.80
C PHE A 8 6.07 1.00 18.44
N ARG A 9 4.75 0.98 18.19
CA ARG A 9 4.13 1.50 16.96
C ARG A 9 4.39 2.98 16.75
N ALA A 10 4.25 3.77 17.82
CA ALA A 10 4.51 5.19 17.77
C ALA A 10 5.97 5.49 17.36
N HIS A 11 6.91 4.70 17.85
CA HIS A 11 8.31 4.79 17.45
C HIS A 11 8.52 4.38 15.98
N LEU A 12 7.90 3.28 15.55
CA LEU A 12 8.02 2.75 14.19
C LEU A 12 7.52 3.73 13.12
N PHE A 13 6.44 4.46 13.43
CA PHE A 13 5.79 5.38 12.50
C PHE A 13 6.02 6.86 12.80
N GLN A 14 6.95 7.20 13.70
CA GLN A 14 7.17 8.58 14.13
C GLN A 14 7.38 9.56 12.97
N THR A 15 8.03 9.13 11.88
CA THR A 15 8.30 9.94 10.69
C THR A 15 7.02 10.50 10.04
N TYR A 16 5.87 9.80 10.13
CA TYR A 16 4.57 10.32 9.66
C TYR A 16 4.07 11.54 10.44
N PHE A 17 4.54 11.68 11.68
CA PHE A 17 4.13 12.72 12.61
C PHE A 17 5.15 13.86 12.64
N ASN A 18 6.44 13.53 12.76
CA ASN A 18 7.48 14.51 13.08
C ASN A 18 8.60 14.61 12.03
N LEU A 19 8.52 13.87 10.91
CA LEU A 19 9.55 13.83 9.86
C LEU A 19 10.96 13.47 10.37
N SER A 20 11.09 12.80 11.52
CA SER A 20 12.38 12.32 11.99
C SER A 20 12.86 11.16 11.12
N ALA A 21 14.18 10.98 11.04
CA ALA A 21 14.76 9.84 10.35
C ALA A 21 14.19 8.53 10.94
N PRO A 22 13.78 7.57 10.09
CA PRO A 22 13.26 6.29 10.53
C PRO A 22 14.39 5.39 11.06
N GLU A 23 14.00 4.37 11.83
CA GLU A 23 14.89 3.25 12.14
C GLU A 23 15.23 2.47 10.86
N THR A 24 16.41 1.85 10.83
CA THR A 24 16.88 1.11 9.65
C THR A 24 15.94 -0.01 9.23
N ASP A 25 15.22 -0.63 10.18
CA ASP A 25 14.27 -1.72 9.96
C ASP A 25 12.80 -1.25 9.91
N ALA A 26 12.55 0.06 9.84
CA ALA A 26 11.21 0.59 9.61
C ALA A 26 10.67 0.15 8.23
N PRO A 27 9.34 0.01 8.08
CA PRO A 27 8.74 -0.29 6.79
C PRO A 27 9.14 0.69 5.68
N PHE A 28 9.28 0.21 4.45
CA PHE A 28 9.81 1.03 3.34
C PHE A 28 9.01 2.30 3.06
N HIS A 29 7.69 2.29 3.28
CA HIS A 29 6.87 3.49 3.10
C HIS A 29 7.24 4.63 4.06
N VAL A 30 7.81 4.31 5.24
CA VAL A 30 8.34 5.29 6.19
C VAL A 30 9.64 5.91 5.64
N HIS A 31 10.55 5.08 5.11
CA HIS A 31 11.75 5.54 4.41
C HIS A 31 11.43 6.41 3.19
N GLY A 32 10.32 6.13 2.50
CA GLY A 32 9.83 6.98 1.41
C GLY A 32 9.54 8.42 1.85
N ILE A 33 9.08 8.66 3.07
CA ILE A 33 8.88 10.01 3.61
C ILE A 33 10.24 10.67 3.86
N ASP A 34 11.17 9.97 4.50
CA ASP A 34 12.52 10.48 4.78
C ASP A 34 13.24 10.90 3.50
N PHE A 35 13.22 10.03 2.48
CA PHE A 35 13.91 10.28 1.22
C PHE A 35 13.31 11.50 0.51
N CYS A 36 11.98 11.64 0.47
CA CYS A 36 11.33 12.81 -0.10
C CYS A 36 11.63 14.09 0.68
N PHE A 37 11.63 14.03 2.01
CA PHE A 37 11.90 15.20 2.85
C PHE A 37 13.35 15.65 2.73
N ARG A 38 14.31 14.72 2.73
CA ARG A 38 15.72 15.04 2.53
C ARG A 38 16.00 15.54 1.11
N ALA A 39 15.31 15.01 0.09
CA ALA A 39 15.38 15.55 -1.28
C ALA A 39 14.93 17.02 -1.32
N LEU A 40 13.87 17.37 -0.59
CA LEU A 40 13.37 18.74 -0.47
C LEU A 40 14.42 19.67 0.18
N VAL A 41 14.96 19.28 1.33
CA VAL A 41 15.83 20.13 2.15
C VAL A 41 17.26 20.22 1.60
N GLU A 42 17.83 19.10 1.14
CA GLU A 42 19.24 19.02 0.74
C GLU A 42 19.45 19.29 -0.75
N GLY A 43 18.38 19.34 -1.55
CA GLY A 43 18.48 19.64 -2.97
C GLY A 43 18.86 18.45 -3.87
N ARG A 44 19.17 17.28 -3.31
CA ARG A 44 19.67 16.10 -4.06
C ARG A 44 18.57 15.12 -4.48
N VAL A 45 18.93 14.20 -5.37
CA VAL A 45 18.06 13.11 -5.85
C VAL A 45 18.25 11.88 -4.97
N TYR A 46 17.14 11.22 -4.66
CA TYR A 46 17.10 9.94 -3.95
C TYR A 46 16.39 8.90 -4.83
N PRO A 47 16.71 7.61 -4.66
CA PRO A 47 15.96 6.55 -5.31
C PRO A 47 14.47 6.64 -5.00
N HIS A 48 13.65 6.30 -6.00
CA HIS A 48 12.21 6.29 -5.84
C HIS A 48 11.77 5.10 -4.98
N ILE A 49 11.07 5.38 -3.88
CA ILE A 49 10.35 4.39 -3.08
C ILE A 49 8.93 4.32 -3.61
N GLN A 50 8.46 3.17 -4.08
CA GLN A 50 7.12 3.04 -4.67
C GLN A 50 6.01 3.00 -3.62
N ALA A 51 6.29 2.37 -2.48
CA ALA A 51 5.35 2.19 -1.39
C ALA A 51 4.71 3.51 -0.96
N SER A 52 3.39 3.54 -0.95
CA SER A 52 2.58 4.65 -0.42
C SER A 52 1.19 4.15 -0.09
N PHE A 53 0.54 4.86 0.83
CA PHE A 53 -0.80 4.55 1.31
C PHE A 53 -1.79 5.68 0.99
N ASN A 54 -3.05 5.34 1.11
CA ASN A 54 -4.17 6.25 0.87
C ASN A 54 -4.50 7.05 2.14
N PRO A 55 -5.33 8.11 2.07
CA PRO A 55 -5.66 8.95 3.22
C PRO A 55 -6.12 8.20 4.48
N SER A 56 -6.96 7.18 4.34
CA SER A 56 -7.49 6.34 5.43
C SER A 56 -6.42 5.61 6.26
N PHE A 57 -5.22 5.41 5.70
CA PHE A 57 -4.08 4.88 6.46
C PHE A 57 -3.69 5.84 7.58
N ARG A 58 -3.77 7.16 7.35
CA ARG A 58 -3.46 8.18 8.36
C ARG A 58 -4.45 8.12 9.52
N GLU A 59 -5.74 7.94 9.23
CA GLU A 59 -6.78 7.73 10.25
C GLU A 59 -6.48 6.48 11.09
N SER A 60 -6.13 5.37 10.43
CA SER A 60 -5.75 4.11 11.09
C SER A 60 -4.50 4.29 11.96
N LEU A 61 -3.51 5.03 11.46
CA LEU A 61 -2.27 5.33 12.17
C LEU A 61 -2.51 6.13 13.44
N VAL A 62 -3.30 7.20 13.37
CA VAL A 62 -3.66 8.00 14.54
C VAL A 62 -4.43 7.16 15.56
N ARG A 63 -5.42 6.39 15.11
CA ARG A 63 -6.21 5.49 15.96
C ARG A 63 -5.35 4.44 16.65
N ASP A 64 -4.47 3.75 15.92
CA ASP A 64 -3.69 2.60 16.42
C ASP A 64 -2.50 3.00 17.29
N THR A 65 -1.99 4.23 17.12
CA THR A 65 -0.96 4.82 17.98
C THR A 65 -1.54 5.58 19.18
N GLY A 66 -2.81 6.02 19.09
CA GLY A 66 -3.49 6.84 20.10
C GLY A 66 -3.10 8.32 20.06
N PHE A 67 -2.42 8.75 18.99
CA PHE A 67 -1.88 10.11 18.83
C PHE A 67 -2.87 11.04 18.14
N PHE A 68 -4.04 11.21 18.76
CA PHE A 68 -5.16 11.98 18.23
C PHE A 68 -4.84 13.46 18.00
N GLU A 69 -3.83 14.00 18.67
CA GLU A 69 -3.34 15.36 18.44
C GLU A 69 -2.66 15.55 17.07
N PHE A 70 -2.39 14.46 16.34
CA PHE A 70 -1.86 14.47 14.97
C PHE A 70 -2.91 14.10 13.91
N ASP A 71 -4.18 14.01 14.31
CA ASP A 71 -5.33 13.89 13.41
C ASP A 71 -5.57 15.23 12.68
N ILE A 72 -4.69 15.50 11.72
CA ILE A 72 -4.74 16.71 10.92
C ILE A 72 -5.26 16.40 9.52
N VAL A 73 -6.23 17.20 9.07
CA VAL A 73 -6.84 17.09 7.74
C VAL A 73 -6.08 17.94 6.73
N ASP A 74 -5.65 19.14 7.13
CA ASP A 74 -4.98 20.10 6.25
C ASP A 74 -3.63 20.55 6.83
N PRO A 75 -2.50 19.96 6.36
CA PRO A 75 -1.18 20.30 6.88
C PRO A 75 -0.76 21.75 6.61
N ILE A 76 -1.43 22.48 5.70
CA ILE A 76 -1.14 23.90 5.48
C ILE A 76 -1.58 24.74 6.69
N GLN A 77 -2.66 24.34 7.37
CA GLN A 77 -3.26 25.13 8.44
C GLN A 77 -2.97 24.61 9.85
N SER A 78 -2.57 23.34 9.96
CA SER A 78 -2.65 22.60 11.23
C SER A 78 -1.40 21.82 11.63
N LEU A 79 -0.27 22.01 10.92
CA LEU A 79 1.00 21.43 11.38
C LEU A 79 1.43 22.05 12.71
N ASP A 80 1.65 21.20 13.72
CA ASP A 80 2.21 21.63 14.99
C ASP A 80 3.75 21.69 14.88
N VAL A 81 4.26 22.90 14.64
CA VAL A 81 5.69 23.19 14.50
C VAL A 81 6.50 22.94 15.78
N SER A 82 5.88 22.65 16.92
CA SER A 82 6.58 22.31 18.16
C SER A 82 7.04 20.84 18.20
N GLN A 83 6.60 20.02 17.23
CA GLN A 83 6.92 18.59 17.16
C GLN A 83 8.39 18.32 16.85
N SER A 84 8.96 19.00 15.85
CA SER A 84 10.35 18.87 15.45
C SER A 84 10.80 20.05 14.59
N ASP A 85 12.12 20.24 14.46
CA ASP A 85 12.68 21.23 13.52
C ASP A 85 12.31 20.90 12.07
N GLN A 86 12.14 19.62 11.74
CA GLN A 86 11.74 19.14 10.42
C GLN A 86 10.30 19.54 10.08
N VAL A 87 9.35 19.40 11.01
CA VAL A 87 7.97 19.87 10.81
C VAL A 87 7.94 21.38 10.66
N LYS A 88 8.74 22.11 11.44
CA LYS A 88 8.90 23.57 11.29
C LYS A 88 9.46 23.95 9.91
N GLN A 89 10.41 23.20 9.38
CA GLN A 89 10.92 23.41 8.02
C GLN A 89 9.84 23.15 6.97
N LEU A 90 9.10 22.04 7.05
CA LEU A 90 7.99 21.76 6.12
C LEU A 90 6.93 22.86 6.17
N ALA A 91 6.53 23.31 7.36
CA ALA A 91 5.60 24.43 7.52
C ALA A 91 6.10 25.70 6.82
N THR A 92 7.40 26.01 6.94
CA THR A 92 8.01 27.15 6.24
C THR A 92 7.92 27.01 4.72
N TYR A 93 8.10 25.80 4.16
CA TYR A 93 7.89 25.58 2.72
C TYR A 93 6.44 25.77 2.30
N LEU A 94 5.48 25.34 3.12
CA LEU A 94 4.05 25.49 2.84
C LEU A 94 3.60 26.95 2.91
N ASP A 95 4.05 27.70 3.92
CA ASP A 95 3.75 29.13 4.07
C ASP A 95 4.24 29.97 2.88
N ASN A 96 5.36 29.56 2.28
CA ASN A 96 5.99 30.25 1.15
C ASN A 96 5.81 29.51 -0.18
N PHE A 97 4.82 28.61 -0.28
CA PHE A 97 4.70 27.68 -1.42
C PHE A 97 4.62 28.40 -2.79
N ALA A 98 3.95 29.55 -2.85
CA ALA A 98 3.80 30.34 -4.06
C ALA A 98 5.15 30.84 -4.64
N ASP A 99 6.11 31.14 -3.75
CA ASP A 99 7.42 31.70 -4.09
C ASP A 99 8.50 30.63 -4.32
N LEU A 100 8.16 29.35 -4.12
CA LEU A 100 9.08 28.25 -4.35
C LEU A 100 9.37 28.05 -5.85
N THR A 101 10.55 27.54 -6.16
CA THR A 101 10.84 27.03 -7.50
C THR A 101 9.95 25.82 -7.83
N GLU A 102 9.71 25.55 -9.11
CA GLU A 102 8.86 24.42 -9.53
C GLU A 102 9.34 23.07 -9.00
N ILE A 103 10.65 22.82 -8.98
CA ILE A 103 11.20 21.58 -8.41
C ILE A 103 10.97 21.48 -6.89
N GLN A 104 11.02 22.60 -6.17
CA GLN A 104 10.71 22.62 -4.74
C GLN A 104 9.23 22.36 -4.49
N LYS A 105 8.32 22.95 -5.30
CA LYS A 105 6.89 22.66 -5.23
C LYS A 105 6.62 21.16 -5.39
N ILE A 106 7.18 20.54 -6.44
CA ILE A 106 7.06 19.10 -6.71
C ILE A 106 7.56 18.28 -5.51
N ARG A 107 8.71 18.64 -4.92
CA ARG A 107 9.26 17.93 -3.76
C ARG A 107 8.39 18.09 -2.50
N VAL A 108 7.84 19.27 -2.24
CA VAL A 108 6.85 19.48 -1.16
C VAL A 108 5.64 18.57 -1.39
N GLY A 109 5.13 18.53 -2.63
CA GLY A 109 4.00 17.68 -2.98
C GLY A 109 4.28 16.19 -2.78
N TRP A 110 5.48 15.70 -3.12
CA TRP A 110 5.87 14.31 -2.84
C TRP A 110 5.96 13.99 -1.35
N VAL A 111 6.48 14.91 -0.52
CA VAL A 111 6.47 14.76 0.95
C VAL A 111 5.03 14.62 1.45
N LEU A 112 4.14 15.54 1.05
CA LEU A 112 2.73 15.51 1.46
C LEU A 112 2.03 14.22 1.00
N SER A 113 2.25 13.80 -0.24
CA SER A 113 1.68 12.56 -0.79
C SER A 113 2.15 11.32 -0.01
N LYS A 114 3.44 11.23 0.34
CA LYS A 114 3.99 10.11 1.15
C LYS A 114 3.46 10.12 2.58
N MET A 115 3.17 11.29 3.15
CA MET A 115 2.51 11.45 4.44
C MET A 115 0.98 11.21 4.42
N CYS A 116 0.43 10.78 3.27
CA CYS A 116 -0.99 10.50 3.05
C CYS A 116 -1.90 11.75 3.04
N PHE A 117 -1.36 12.91 2.65
CA PHE A 117 -2.12 14.15 2.43
C PHE A 117 -2.51 14.31 0.95
N GLN A 118 -3.06 13.27 0.33
CA GLN A 118 -3.44 13.32 -1.08
C GLN A 118 -4.48 14.40 -1.42
N PRO A 119 -5.52 14.69 -0.60
CA PRO A 119 -6.46 15.76 -0.89
C PRO A 119 -5.79 17.14 -1.01
N VAL A 120 -4.85 17.44 -0.10
CA VAL A 120 -4.10 18.70 -0.13
C VAL A 120 -3.10 18.72 -1.27
N THR A 121 -2.42 17.60 -1.52
CA THR A 121 -1.49 17.48 -2.66
C THR A 121 -2.22 17.71 -3.98
N ALA A 122 -3.36 17.06 -4.21
CA ALA A 122 -4.16 17.26 -5.41
C ALA A 122 -4.55 18.75 -5.56
N ARG A 123 -5.05 19.39 -4.50
CA ARG A 123 -5.43 20.81 -4.54
C ARG A 123 -4.26 21.75 -4.84
N LEU A 124 -3.05 21.46 -4.35
CA LEU A 124 -1.86 22.29 -4.60
C LEU A 124 -1.41 22.27 -6.07
N PHE A 125 -1.73 21.20 -6.79
CA PHE A 125 -1.40 21.03 -8.20
C PHE A 125 -2.62 21.11 -9.11
N ASP A 126 -3.77 21.52 -8.58
CA ASP A 126 -5.00 21.70 -9.35
C ASP A 126 -4.82 22.86 -10.33
N GLY A 127 -4.98 22.59 -11.63
CA GLY A 127 -4.71 23.56 -12.69
C GLY A 127 -3.24 24.00 -12.83
N ALA A 128 -2.30 23.41 -12.07
CA ALA A 128 -0.89 23.81 -12.05
C ALA A 128 -0.09 23.33 -13.27
N TYR A 129 -0.67 22.46 -14.09
CA TYR A 129 -0.07 21.99 -15.33
C TYR A 129 -1.08 22.20 -16.46
N GLN A 130 -0.66 22.94 -17.49
CA GLN A 130 -1.36 22.85 -18.76
C GLN A 130 -0.97 21.51 -19.37
N LEU A 131 -1.95 20.76 -19.88
CA LEU A 131 -1.70 19.63 -20.76
C LEU A 131 -1.20 20.14 -22.13
N SER A 132 -0.18 21.00 -22.11
CA SER A 132 0.50 21.56 -23.28
C SER A 132 1.28 20.46 -24.00
N GLU A 133 1.42 20.63 -25.31
CA GLU A 133 2.12 19.66 -26.16
C GLU A 133 3.40 20.28 -26.73
N PRO A 134 4.59 19.71 -26.47
CA PRO A 134 4.93 18.66 -25.48
C PRO A 134 5.10 19.21 -24.05
N MET A 135 5.00 18.33 -23.02
CA MET A 135 5.29 18.68 -21.63
C MET A 135 6.79 18.71 -21.34
N THR A 136 7.24 19.63 -20.49
CA THR A 136 8.57 19.60 -19.86
C THR A 136 8.65 18.51 -18.78
N PRO A 137 9.86 18.12 -18.32
CA PRO A 137 10.00 17.18 -17.21
C PRO A 137 9.28 17.61 -15.93
N LEU A 138 9.36 18.90 -15.56
CA LEU A 138 8.72 19.40 -14.35
C LEU A 138 7.19 19.45 -14.48
N GLU A 139 6.67 19.82 -15.66
CA GLU A 139 5.22 19.73 -15.93
C GLU A 139 4.72 18.28 -15.88
N THR A 140 5.53 17.34 -16.39
CA THR A 140 5.24 15.90 -16.34
C THR A 140 5.17 15.40 -14.90
N SER A 141 6.15 15.76 -14.05
CA SER A 141 6.17 15.40 -12.64
C SER A 141 5.00 16.01 -11.86
N ALA A 142 4.66 17.28 -12.12
CA ALA A 142 3.52 17.95 -11.49
C ALA A 142 2.19 17.31 -11.89
N ALA A 143 2.00 17.01 -13.18
CA ALA A 143 0.82 16.32 -13.70
C ALA A 143 0.68 14.92 -13.11
N PHE A 144 1.78 14.16 -13.06
CA PHE A 144 1.80 12.82 -12.48
C PHE A 144 1.45 12.86 -10.99
N LEU A 145 2.05 13.77 -10.22
CA LEU A 145 1.78 13.88 -8.79
C LEU A 145 0.31 14.24 -8.49
N HIS A 146 -0.27 15.15 -9.27
CA HIS A 146 -1.70 15.49 -9.17
C HIS A 146 -2.58 14.26 -9.46
N CYS A 147 -2.36 13.62 -10.62
CA CYS A 147 -3.12 12.45 -11.06
C CYS A 147 -3.00 11.29 -10.07
N TYR A 148 -1.78 11.02 -9.59
CA TYR A 148 -1.49 10.00 -8.59
C TYR A 148 -2.18 10.25 -7.25
N SER A 149 -2.22 11.51 -6.81
CA SER A 149 -2.91 11.88 -5.57
C SER A 149 -4.43 11.66 -5.68
N ARG A 150 -5.03 12.02 -6.82
CA ARG A 150 -6.46 11.74 -7.09
C ARG A 150 -6.76 10.25 -7.16
N TYR A 151 -5.90 9.48 -7.84
CA TYR A 151 -6.00 8.02 -7.91
C TYR A 151 -6.04 7.38 -6.52
N ARG A 152 -5.15 7.82 -5.63
CA ARG A 152 -5.04 7.30 -4.26
C ARG A 152 -6.28 7.59 -3.40
N MET A 153 -6.97 8.70 -3.65
CA MET A 153 -8.24 9.02 -2.97
C MET A 153 -9.40 8.11 -3.42
N HIS A 154 -9.44 7.73 -4.70
CA HIS A 154 -10.49 6.87 -5.25
C HIS A 154 -10.56 5.50 -4.58
N VAL A 155 -9.42 4.95 -4.15
CA VAL A 155 -9.38 3.64 -3.46
C VAL A 155 -10.09 3.68 -2.11
N ASP A 156 -10.16 4.84 -1.45
CA ASP A 156 -10.84 5.00 -0.16
C ASP A 156 -12.32 5.38 -0.28
N ASP A 157 -12.69 5.98 -1.42
CA ASP A 157 -14.08 6.35 -1.72
C ASP A 157 -14.40 6.02 -3.18
N PRO A 158 -14.91 4.81 -3.45
CA PRO A 158 -15.29 4.39 -4.79
C PRO A 158 -16.37 5.27 -5.43
N ALA A 159 -17.11 6.05 -4.62
CA ALA A 159 -18.11 6.99 -5.13
C ALA A 159 -17.47 8.24 -5.77
N VAL A 160 -16.20 8.52 -5.47
CA VAL A 160 -15.42 9.57 -6.17
C VAL A 160 -15.01 9.02 -7.53
N PRO A 161 -15.54 9.53 -8.65
CA PRO A 161 -15.19 9.00 -9.97
C PRO A 161 -13.70 9.23 -10.26
N TYR A 162 -13.02 8.19 -10.73
CA TYR A 162 -11.64 8.28 -11.17
C TYR A 162 -11.49 7.77 -12.59
N SER A 163 -10.93 8.62 -13.46
CA SER A 163 -10.59 8.24 -14.83
C SER A 163 -9.08 8.06 -14.95
N ILE A 164 -8.68 7.00 -15.66
CA ILE A 164 -7.28 6.76 -16.03
C ILE A 164 -6.81 7.61 -17.20
N ASP A 165 -7.68 8.44 -17.80
CA ASP A 165 -7.36 9.24 -18.98
C ASP A 165 -6.26 10.27 -18.71
N GLU A 166 -6.15 10.78 -17.49
CA GLU A 166 -5.04 11.65 -17.10
C GLU A 166 -3.69 10.91 -17.15
N PHE A 167 -3.62 9.64 -16.71
CA PHE A 167 -2.41 8.83 -16.86
C PHE A 167 -2.10 8.52 -18.33
N LYS A 168 -3.12 8.27 -19.17
CA LYS A 168 -2.92 8.09 -20.62
C LYS A 168 -2.35 9.36 -21.26
N ALA A 169 -2.91 10.52 -20.91
CA ALA A 169 -2.44 11.82 -21.36
C ALA A 169 -0.95 12.07 -21.01
N ILE A 170 -0.52 11.69 -19.82
CA ILE A 170 0.89 11.80 -19.40
C ILE A 170 1.76 10.79 -20.16
N SER A 171 1.30 9.55 -20.33
CA SER A 171 1.97 8.51 -21.13
C SER A 171 2.17 8.93 -22.60
N GLU A 172 1.27 9.75 -23.14
CA GLU A 172 1.32 10.23 -24.52
C GLU A 172 2.20 11.48 -24.71
N ARG A 173 2.25 12.37 -23.73
CA ARG A 173 2.76 13.74 -23.92
C ARG A 173 3.82 14.17 -22.93
N GLY A 174 4.08 13.35 -21.91
CA GLY A 174 5.10 13.57 -20.92
C GLY A 174 6.51 13.56 -21.51
N ALA A 175 7.42 14.27 -20.86
CA ALA A 175 8.84 14.16 -21.16
C ALA A 175 9.37 12.76 -20.80
N ASP A 176 10.43 12.35 -21.48
CA ASP A 176 11.10 11.08 -21.20
C ASP A 176 11.66 11.08 -19.77
N GLY A 177 11.31 10.06 -18.99
CA GLY A 177 11.68 9.96 -17.59
C GLY A 177 10.72 9.10 -16.77
N ILE A 178 11.02 8.98 -15.47
CA ILE A 178 10.33 8.07 -14.57
C ILE A 178 8.83 8.38 -14.41
N ASP A 179 8.42 9.65 -14.39
CA ASP A 179 7.01 10.01 -14.21
C ASP A 179 6.13 9.59 -15.41
N ARG A 180 6.66 9.67 -16.64
CA ARG A 180 5.96 9.16 -17.84
C ARG A 180 5.88 7.63 -17.79
N ILE A 181 6.98 6.96 -17.44
CA ILE A 181 7.01 5.50 -17.26
C ILE A 181 5.98 5.06 -16.23
N ASP A 182 5.92 5.73 -15.08
CA ASP A 182 5.01 5.41 -13.99
C ASP A 182 3.56 5.69 -14.34
N ALA A 183 3.27 6.76 -15.10
CA ALA A 183 1.94 6.99 -15.64
C ALA A 183 1.50 5.84 -16.56
N THR A 184 2.35 5.42 -17.51
CA THR A 184 2.05 4.28 -18.38
C THR A 184 1.88 2.98 -17.59
N TYR A 185 2.72 2.75 -16.58
CA TYR A 185 2.59 1.60 -15.68
C TYR A 185 1.23 1.57 -15.00
N GLN A 186 0.72 2.72 -14.51
CA GLN A 186 -0.61 2.77 -13.93
C GLN A 186 -1.69 2.41 -14.95
N VAL A 187 -1.58 2.87 -16.20
CA VAL A 187 -2.53 2.46 -17.26
C VAL A 187 -2.50 0.94 -17.46
N VAL A 188 -1.33 0.30 -17.53
CA VAL A 188 -1.21 -1.16 -17.63
C VAL A 188 -1.90 -1.86 -16.45
N VAL A 189 -1.58 -1.45 -15.21
CA VAL A 189 -2.17 -2.06 -14.01
C VAL A 189 -3.69 -1.95 -14.00
N GLN A 190 -4.24 -0.79 -14.39
CA GLN A 190 -5.69 -0.60 -14.45
C GLN A 190 -6.33 -1.41 -15.58
N SER A 191 -5.68 -1.51 -16.74
CA SER A 191 -6.15 -2.34 -17.86
C SER A 191 -6.21 -3.82 -17.47
N VAL A 192 -5.18 -4.34 -16.81
CA VAL A 192 -5.13 -5.72 -16.33
C VAL A 192 -6.21 -6.00 -15.28
N LYS A 193 -6.42 -5.08 -14.32
CA LYS A 193 -7.34 -5.29 -13.19
C LYS A 193 -8.81 -5.11 -13.53
N HIS A 194 -9.14 -4.18 -14.42
CA HIS A 194 -10.53 -3.71 -14.61
C HIS A 194 -11.05 -3.87 -16.03
N ALA A 195 -10.19 -3.90 -17.05
CA ALA A 195 -10.70 -3.89 -18.43
C ALA A 195 -11.26 -5.26 -18.86
N GLY A 196 -10.85 -6.36 -18.23
CA GLY A 196 -11.20 -7.71 -18.68
C GLY A 196 -10.72 -8.04 -20.11
N ASP A 197 -10.03 -7.11 -20.77
CA ASP A 197 -9.61 -7.17 -22.16
C ASP A 197 -8.09 -7.36 -22.23
N HIS A 198 -7.70 -8.56 -22.65
CA HIS A 198 -6.32 -8.94 -22.85
C HIS A 198 -5.63 -8.14 -23.96
N GLU A 199 -6.36 -7.72 -25.00
CA GLU A 199 -5.78 -6.99 -26.12
C GLU A 199 -5.35 -5.60 -25.69
N THR A 200 -6.26 -4.85 -25.05
CA THR A 200 -5.95 -3.54 -24.48
C THR A 200 -4.78 -3.63 -23.48
N ALA A 201 -4.80 -4.59 -22.56
CA ALA A 201 -3.72 -4.75 -21.59
C ALA A 201 -2.38 -5.08 -22.25
N SER A 202 -2.37 -5.92 -23.30
CA SER A 202 -1.17 -6.26 -24.06
C SER A 202 -0.63 -5.05 -24.83
N ALA A 203 -1.50 -4.26 -25.47
CA ALA A 203 -1.11 -3.05 -26.20
C ALA A 203 -0.48 -1.99 -25.28
N TRP A 204 -1.03 -1.81 -24.07
CA TRP A 204 -0.43 -0.90 -23.08
C TRP A 204 0.89 -1.44 -22.53
N GLN A 205 1.05 -2.75 -22.38
CA GLN A 205 2.32 -3.35 -21.97
C GLN A 205 3.40 -3.19 -23.04
N GLU A 206 3.05 -3.31 -24.33
CA GLU A 206 3.97 -3.02 -25.44
C GLU A 206 4.35 -1.54 -25.46
N ARG A 207 3.38 -0.64 -25.33
CA ARG A 207 3.64 0.79 -25.21
C ARG A 207 4.53 1.13 -24.02
N HIS A 208 4.34 0.47 -22.88
CA HIS A 208 5.17 0.65 -21.70
C HIS A 208 6.64 0.27 -21.97
N ARG A 209 6.88 -0.80 -22.73
CA ARG A 209 8.23 -1.17 -23.18
C ARG A 209 8.84 -0.06 -24.04
N THR A 210 8.11 0.41 -25.05
CA THR A 210 8.58 1.50 -25.92
C THR A 210 8.97 2.74 -25.13
N ILE A 211 8.16 3.14 -24.15
CA ILE A 211 8.44 4.32 -23.31
C ILE A 211 9.66 4.12 -22.41
N ILE A 212 9.88 2.91 -21.88
CA ILE A 212 11.11 2.60 -21.13
C ILE A 212 12.34 2.72 -22.03
N ASP A 213 12.25 2.20 -23.26
CA ASP A 213 13.36 2.23 -24.22
C ASP A 213 13.66 3.66 -24.69
N GLU A 214 12.63 4.48 -24.93
CA GLU A 214 12.75 5.92 -25.25
C GLU A 214 13.44 6.71 -24.11
N ALA A 215 13.12 6.37 -22.86
CA ALA A 215 13.65 7.08 -21.69
C ALA A 215 15.00 6.56 -21.18
N MET A 216 15.58 5.52 -21.81
CA MET A 216 16.77 4.84 -21.30
C MET A 216 17.95 5.78 -21.02
N ASP A 217 18.18 6.76 -21.91
CA ASP A 217 19.29 7.73 -21.78
C ASP A 217 19.02 8.81 -20.71
N ALA A 218 17.76 8.99 -20.31
CA ALA A 218 17.34 9.95 -19.29
C ALA A 218 17.38 9.37 -17.87
N LEU A 219 17.56 8.05 -17.71
CA LEU A 219 17.55 7.37 -16.42
C LEU A 219 18.96 7.02 -15.95
N ASP A 220 19.19 7.13 -14.64
CA ASP A 220 20.39 6.56 -14.04
C ASP A 220 20.30 5.01 -14.04
N PRO A 221 21.44 4.30 -13.94
CA PRO A 221 21.47 2.84 -14.02
C PRO A 221 20.60 2.14 -12.97
N PHE A 222 20.48 2.68 -11.75
CA PHE A 222 19.64 2.09 -10.72
C PHE A 222 18.16 2.18 -11.13
N THR A 223 17.72 3.38 -11.54
CA THR A 223 16.34 3.61 -11.97
C THR A 223 15.99 2.79 -13.19
N LEU A 224 16.90 2.63 -14.15
CA LEU A 224 16.69 1.79 -15.34
C LEU A 224 16.46 0.31 -14.99
N THR A 225 17.29 -0.27 -14.12
CA THR A 225 17.12 -1.67 -13.66
C THR A 225 15.81 -1.81 -12.86
N PHE A 226 15.49 -0.84 -12.02
CA PHE A 226 14.24 -0.79 -11.26
C PHE A 226 13.00 -0.84 -12.17
N VAL A 227 12.90 0.05 -13.17
CA VAL A 227 11.71 0.08 -14.05
C VAL A 227 11.59 -1.19 -14.90
N ASN A 228 12.71 -1.82 -15.27
CA ASN A 228 12.70 -3.10 -15.96
C ASN A 228 12.21 -4.25 -15.08
N SER A 229 12.63 -4.31 -13.80
CA SER A 229 12.08 -5.28 -12.84
C SER A 229 10.57 -5.11 -12.69
N ARG A 230 10.12 -3.86 -12.54
CA ARG A 230 8.70 -3.51 -12.41
C ARG A 230 7.89 -3.83 -13.67
N TYR A 231 8.47 -3.63 -14.86
CA TYR A 231 7.87 -4.00 -16.14
C TYR A 231 7.56 -5.50 -16.21
N HIS A 232 8.52 -6.34 -15.87
CA HIS A 232 8.34 -7.80 -15.91
C HIS A 232 7.33 -8.27 -14.86
N ARG A 233 7.34 -7.65 -13.66
CA ARG A 233 6.36 -7.95 -12.61
C ARG A 233 4.92 -7.70 -13.06
N VAL A 234 4.64 -6.58 -13.73
CA VAL A 234 3.28 -6.32 -14.27
C VAL A 234 2.99 -7.16 -15.53
N GLY A 235 4.01 -7.49 -16.31
CA GLY A 235 3.91 -8.37 -17.47
C GLY A 235 3.41 -9.77 -17.11
N GLY A 236 3.77 -10.29 -15.92
CA GLY A 236 3.34 -11.59 -15.42
C GLY A 236 1.81 -11.76 -15.32
N PHE A 237 1.05 -10.67 -15.21
CA PHE A 237 -0.41 -10.76 -15.21
C PHE A 237 -0.98 -11.17 -16.59
N LEU A 238 -0.33 -10.82 -17.70
CA LEU A 238 -0.86 -11.14 -19.03
C LEU A 238 -0.93 -12.65 -19.30
N PRO A 239 0.14 -13.44 -19.05
CA PRO A 239 0.05 -14.90 -19.07
C PRO A 239 -0.90 -15.45 -18.00
N GLN A 240 -0.95 -14.86 -16.80
CA GLN A 240 -1.87 -15.30 -15.74
C GLN A 240 -3.32 -15.23 -16.18
N MET A 241 -3.75 -14.13 -16.81
CA MET A 241 -5.11 -14.00 -17.33
C MET A 241 -5.42 -15.10 -18.37
N ARG A 242 -4.40 -15.58 -19.09
CA ARG A 242 -4.50 -16.69 -20.07
C ARG A 242 -4.34 -18.08 -19.44
N GLN A 243 -4.22 -18.16 -18.11
CA GLN A 243 -3.92 -19.40 -17.37
C GLN A 243 -2.61 -20.08 -17.81
N ASP A 244 -1.66 -19.31 -18.33
CA ASP A 244 -0.33 -19.80 -18.72
C ASP A 244 0.66 -19.58 -17.57
N SER A 245 0.75 -20.58 -16.70
CA SER A 245 1.62 -20.53 -15.52
C SER A 245 3.11 -20.50 -15.88
N ALA A 246 3.53 -21.23 -16.91
CA ALA A 246 4.94 -21.31 -17.29
C ALA A 246 5.48 -19.95 -17.75
N SER A 247 4.72 -19.24 -18.60
CA SER A 247 5.11 -17.90 -19.05
C SER A 247 5.02 -16.86 -17.93
N MET A 248 4.05 -16.99 -17.01
CA MET A 248 3.97 -16.10 -15.85
C MET A 248 5.20 -16.24 -14.94
N VAL A 249 5.58 -17.48 -14.61
CA VAL A 249 6.78 -17.77 -13.80
C VAL A 249 8.03 -17.21 -14.47
N ALA A 250 8.17 -17.37 -15.80
CA ALA A 250 9.32 -16.83 -16.53
C ALA A 250 9.41 -15.29 -16.46
N GLU A 251 8.28 -14.57 -16.52
CA GLU A 251 8.26 -13.13 -16.30
C GLU A 251 8.67 -12.75 -14.87
N MET A 252 8.17 -13.49 -13.88
CA MET A 252 8.50 -13.25 -12.47
C MET A 252 9.95 -13.60 -12.11
N GLU A 253 10.57 -14.56 -12.81
CA GLU A 253 12.02 -14.84 -12.74
C GLU A 253 12.84 -13.66 -13.24
N ARG A 254 12.47 -13.06 -14.38
CA ARG A 254 13.14 -11.86 -14.91
C ARG A 254 12.99 -10.68 -13.95
N ALA A 255 11.79 -10.46 -13.43
CA ALA A 255 11.53 -9.39 -12.46
C ALA A 255 12.42 -9.53 -11.22
N GLU A 256 12.52 -10.75 -10.66
CA GLU A 256 13.34 -11.00 -9.48
C GLU A 256 14.85 -10.92 -9.76
N ALA A 257 15.31 -11.44 -10.89
CA ALA A 257 16.73 -11.35 -11.28
C ALA A 257 17.18 -9.88 -11.32
N LEU A 258 16.42 -9.02 -12.00
CA LEU A 258 16.69 -7.58 -12.07
C LEU A 258 16.64 -6.90 -10.69
N ALA A 259 15.66 -7.24 -9.85
CA ALA A 259 15.60 -6.71 -8.48
C ALA A 259 16.82 -7.12 -7.63
N ASN A 260 17.33 -8.34 -7.82
CA ASN A 260 18.53 -8.83 -7.16
C ASN A 260 19.81 -8.16 -7.71
N GLU A 261 19.83 -7.67 -8.94
CA GLU A 261 20.98 -6.99 -9.56
C GLU A 261 21.15 -5.52 -9.10
N LEU A 262 20.11 -4.92 -8.52
CA LEU A 262 20.17 -3.52 -8.05
C LEU A 262 21.33 -3.26 -7.09
N ASP A 263 21.96 -2.10 -7.23
CA ASP A 263 23.06 -1.69 -6.36
C ASP A 263 22.61 -1.60 -4.89
N ARG A 264 23.46 -2.12 -3.99
CA ARG A 264 23.26 -2.13 -2.53
C ARG A 264 24.49 -1.56 -1.78
N SER A 265 25.33 -0.80 -2.49
CA SER A 265 26.61 -0.27 -1.99
C SER A 265 26.48 0.74 -0.85
N THR A 266 25.33 1.41 -0.75
CA THR A 266 25.01 2.36 0.33
C THR A 266 23.72 1.95 1.02
N GLU A 267 23.49 2.46 2.23
CA GLU A 267 22.24 2.21 2.96
C GLU A 267 21.01 2.67 2.17
N VAL A 268 21.06 3.84 1.53
CA VAL A 268 19.97 4.38 0.71
C VAL A 268 19.65 3.45 -0.46
N LEU A 269 20.68 2.97 -1.17
CA LEU A 269 20.51 2.06 -2.30
C LEU A 269 20.04 0.67 -1.85
N ARG A 270 20.53 0.17 -0.71
CA ARG A 270 20.06 -1.08 -0.11
C ARG A 270 18.57 -1.02 0.23
N ILE A 271 18.11 0.03 0.91
CA ILE A 271 16.69 0.23 1.24
C ILE A 271 15.84 0.27 -0.04
N ALA A 272 16.29 1.02 -1.05
CA ALA A 272 15.56 1.10 -2.31
C ALA A 272 15.53 -0.23 -3.07
N ALA A 273 16.64 -0.97 -3.14
CA ALA A 273 16.70 -2.28 -3.78
C ALA A 273 15.83 -3.32 -3.07
N ASP A 274 15.82 -3.29 -1.73
CA ASP A 274 14.99 -4.15 -0.91
C ASP A 274 13.50 -3.80 -1.06
N GLU A 275 13.16 -2.52 -1.24
CA GLU A 275 11.79 -2.06 -1.56
C GLU A 275 11.31 -2.53 -2.93
N VAL A 276 12.19 -2.55 -3.95
CA VAL A 276 11.86 -3.08 -5.28
C VAL A 276 11.67 -4.59 -5.24
N LEU A 277 12.49 -5.29 -4.47
CA LEU A 277 12.41 -6.73 -4.29
C LEU A 277 11.15 -7.14 -3.53
N PHE A 278 10.71 -6.35 -2.55
CA PHE A 278 9.54 -6.64 -1.72
C PHE A 278 8.28 -7.05 -2.53
N PRO A 279 7.74 -6.22 -3.43
CA PRO A 279 6.53 -6.55 -4.17
C PRO A 279 6.76 -7.65 -5.21
N VAL A 280 8.01 -7.88 -5.63
CA VAL A 280 8.35 -9.03 -6.49
C VAL A 280 8.18 -10.32 -5.69
N ILE A 281 8.80 -10.43 -4.51
CA ILE A 281 8.68 -11.63 -3.68
C ILE A 281 7.24 -11.84 -3.21
N GLU A 282 6.48 -10.78 -2.92
CA GLU A 282 5.04 -10.85 -2.61
C GLU A 282 4.27 -11.50 -3.78
N SER A 283 4.45 -10.99 -5.00
CA SER A 283 3.82 -11.57 -6.20
C SER A 283 4.26 -13.01 -6.43
N ARG A 284 5.52 -13.34 -6.16
CA ARG A 284 6.05 -14.71 -6.28
C ARG A 284 5.51 -15.66 -5.20
N THR A 285 5.28 -15.19 -3.98
CA THR A 285 4.60 -16.01 -2.95
C THR A 285 3.20 -16.40 -3.45
N LYS A 286 2.46 -15.45 -4.02
CA LYS A 286 1.12 -15.71 -4.59
C LYS A 286 1.16 -16.62 -5.83
N GLU A 287 2.16 -16.46 -6.69
CA GLU A 287 2.43 -17.41 -7.80
C GLU A 287 2.62 -18.84 -7.27
N ALA A 288 3.43 -19.02 -6.21
CA ALA A 288 3.70 -20.34 -5.66
C ALA A 288 2.42 -20.98 -5.08
N LEU A 289 1.62 -20.20 -4.34
CA LEU A 289 0.31 -20.65 -3.85
C LEU A 289 -0.64 -21.01 -4.99
N TRP A 290 -0.72 -20.19 -6.05
CA TRP A 290 -1.54 -20.49 -7.22
C TRP A 290 -1.14 -21.80 -7.91
N ASN A 291 0.16 -22.13 -7.91
CA ASN A 291 0.69 -23.38 -8.43
C ASN A 291 0.61 -24.56 -7.44
N GLY A 292 0.11 -24.35 -6.22
CA GLY A 292 0.01 -25.36 -5.16
C GLY A 292 1.33 -25.69 -4.47
N ASP A 293 2.41 -24.93 -4.70
CA ASP A 293 3.71 -25.13 -4.05
C ASP A 293 3.79 -24.31 -2.76
N THR A 294 3.15 -24.82 -1.71
CA THR A 294 3.06 -24.15 -0.40
C THR A 294 4.42 -24.10 0.33
N GLU A 295 5.35 -25.00 0.03
CA GLU A 295 6.73 -24.97 0.55
C GLU A 295 7.53 -23.81 -0.04
N LEU A 296 7.43 -23.62 -1.36
CA LEU A 296 8.07 -22.49 -2.02
C LEU A 296 7.44 -21.16 -1.59
N ALA A 297 6.12 -21.11 -1.42
CA ALA A 297 5.43 -19.94 -0.86
C ALA A 297 5.96 -19.60 0.53
N LEU A 298 6.09 -20.60 1.42
CA LEU A 298 6.62 -20.43 2.77
C LEU A 298 8.07 -19.90 2.76
N SER A 299 8.93 -20.48 1.93
CA SER A 299 10.32 -20.01 1.78
C SER A 299 10.41 -18.55 1.32
N ARG A 300 9.57 -18.17 0.35
CA ARG A 300 9.50 -16.80 -0.19
C ARG A 300 9.00 -15.80 0.85
N ILE A 301 7.91 -16.10 1.57
CA ILE A 301 7.39 -15.19 2.59
C ILE A 301 8.32 -15.08 3.81
N GLN A 302 9.03 -16.15 4.18
CA GLN A 302 10.10 -16.09 5.19
C GLN A 302 11.30 -15.25 4.75
N ARG A 303 11.55 -15.12 3.44
CA ARG A 303 12.53 -14.15 2.94
C ARG A 303 12.03 -12.72 3.14
N LEU A 304 10.74 -12.45 2.91
CA LEU A 304 10.16 -11.13 3.15
C LEU A 304 10.20 -10.72 4.63
N THR A 305 10.00 -11.65 5.58
CA THR A 305 10.11 -11.32 7.02
C THR A 305 11.51 -10.88 7.42
N ARG A 306 12.55 -11.27 6.65
CA ARG A 306 13.92 -10.78 6.86
C ARG A 306 14.19 -9.44 6.17
N ILE A 307 13.53 -9.18 5.04
CA ILE A 307 13.68 -7.94 4.26
C ILE A 307 12.93 -6.79 4.94
N SER A 308 11.72 -7.04 5.45
CA SER A 308 10.87 -6.03 6.08
C SER A 308 10.22 -6.61 7.35
N PRO A 309 10.99 -6.81 8.43
CA PRO A 309 10.53 -7.48 9.64
C PRO A 309 9.43 -6.72 10.38
N ASN A 310 9.36 -5.40 10.24
CA ASN A 310 8.37 -4.58 10.94
C ASN A 310 7.19 -4.14 10.06
N ASP A 311 7.02 -4.75 8.89
CA ASP A 311 5.86 -4.49 8.02
C ASP A 311 4.75 -5.52 8.29
N SER A 312 3.63 -5.06 8.86
CA SER A 312 2.49 -5.92 9.21
C SER A 312 1.96 -6.72 8.01
N ARG A 313 2.07 -6.21 6.78
CA ARG A 313 1.58 -6.87 5.56
C ARG A 313 2.31 -8.18 5.29
N VAL A 314 3.59 -8.25 5.62
CA VAL A 314 4.39 -9.47 5.47
C VAL A 314 3.89 -10.56 6.42
N TRP A 315 3.54 -10.18 7.64
CA TRP A 315 3.07 -11.11 8.66
C TRP A 315 1.63 -11.55 8.42
N LEU A 316 0.78 -10.70 7.86
CA LEU A 316 -0.53 -11.10 7.34
C LEU A 316 -0.39 -12.18 6.26
N GLN A 317 0.53 -11.99 5.31
CA GLN A 317 0.78 -12.97 4.24
C GLN A 317 1.46 -14.24 4.73
N LEU A 318 2.34 -14.16 5.73
CA LEU A 318 2.89 -15.36 6.37
C LEU A 318 1.77 -16.17 7.03
N GLY A 319 0.84 -15.48 7.71
CA GLY A 319 -0.35 -16.11 8.26
C GLY A 319 -1.18 -16.79 7.17
N GLU A 320 -1.41 -16.14 6.04
CA GLU A 320 -2.15 -16.69 4.89
C GLU A 320 -1.48 -17.96 4.36
N VAL A 321 -0.16 -17.96 4.18
CA VAL A 321 0.59 -19.16 3.77
C VAL A 321 0.46 -20.30 4.78
N HIS A 322 0.42 -20.01 6.09
CA HIS A 322 0.19 -21.03 7.11
C HIS A 322 -1.25 -21.55 7.11
N ILE A 323 -2.25 -20.71 6.82
CA ILE A 323 -3.64 -21.13 6.62
C ILE A 323 -3.75 -22.12 5.45
N GLU A 324 -3.13 -21.82 4.31
CA GLU A 324 -3.09 -22.71 3.14
C GLU A 324 -2.39 -24.06 3.40
N ARG A 325 -1.71 -24.18 4.55
CA ARG A 325 -1.02 -25.38 5.01
C ARG A 325 -1.72 -26.06 6.19
N ASP A 326 -2.89 -25.58 6.59
CA ASP A 326 -3.61 -26.01 7.81
C ASP A 326 -2.78 -25.88 9.11
N GLU A 327 -1.78 -24.98 9.11
CA GLU A 327 -0.87 -24.72 10.24
C GLU A 327 -1.43 -23.58 11.12
N PHE A 328 -2.60 -23.80 11.73
CA PHE A 328 -3.39 -22.77 12.41
C PHE A 328 -2.66 -22.11 13.60
N GLU A 329 -1.84 -22.85 14.37
CA GLU A 329 -1.06 -22.26 15.46
C GLU A 329 0.05 -21.33 14.95
N GLN A 330 0.66 -21.64 13.81
CA GLN A 330 1.67 -20.82 13.18
C GLN A 330 1.03 -19.58 12.54
N ALA A 331 -0.12 -19.76 11.88
CA ALA A 331 -0.93 -18.66 11.36
C ALA A 331 -1.33 -17.69 12.47
N LEU A 332 -1.84 -18.20 13.59
CA LEU A 332 -2.21 -17.41 14.76
C LEU A 332 -1.03 -16.56 15.29
N LYS A 333 0.18 -17.13 15.35
CA LYS A 333 1.39 -16.38 15.76
C LYS A 333 1.71 -15.26 14.79
N ALA A 334 1.66 -15.54 13.48
CA ALA A 334 1.94 -14.55 12.44
C ALA A 334 0.92 -13.41 12.48
N TYR A 335 -0.37 -13.71 12.58
CA TYR A 335 -1.42 -12.69 12.65
C TYR A 335 -1.38 -11.87 13.95
N ARG A 336 -1.05 -12.48 15.10
CA ARG A 336 -0.81 -11.73 16.35
C ARG A 336 0.32 -10.73 16.20
N HIS A 337 1.42 -11.15 15.58
CA HIS A 337 2.54 -10.25 15.33
C HIS A 337 2.15 -9.12 14.34
N ALA A 338 1.39 -9.44 13.29
CA ALA A 338 0.85 -8.42 12.38
C ALA A 338 -0.01 -7.37 13.13
N ALA A 339 -0.87 -7.81 14.05
CA ALA A 339 -1.73 -6.93 14.85
C ALA A 339 -0.94 -6.04 15.85
N GLU A 340 0.24 -6.50 16.29
CA GLU A 340 1.17 -5.71 17.11
C GLU A 340 1.86 -4.60 16.30
N LEU A 341 2.30 -4.91 15.09
CA LEU A 341 3.01 -4.00 14.18
C LEU A 341 2.11 -2.94 13.52
N ALA A 342 0.87 -3.29 13.21
CA ALA A 342 -0.06 -2.50 12.39
C ALA A 342 -0.25 -1.05 12.86
N PRO A 343 -0.58 -0.09 11.97
CA PRO A 343 -1.16 -0.27 10.63
C PRO A 343 -0.14 -0.58 9.51
N PRO A 344 -0.58 -1.07 8.33
CA PRO A 344 -1.97 -1.34 7.95
C PRO A 344 -2.48 -2.73 8.38
N GLY A 345 -3.79 -2.97 8.22
CA GLY A 345 -4.39 -4.31 8.27
C GLY A 345 -4.58 -4.88 9.67
N ARG A 346 -4.71 -4.04 10.69
CA ARG A 346 -4.92 -4.49 12.08
C ARG A 346 -6.27 -5.19 12.24
N GLU A 347 -7.29 -4.64 11.61
CA GLU A 347 -8.64 -5.19 11.52
C GLU A 347 -8.65 -6.58 10.85
N ILE A 348 -7.88 -6.73 9.76
CA ILE A 348 -7.71 -8.00 9.06
C ILE A 348 -6.99 -9.01 9.96
N ALA A 349 -5.91 -8.58 10.63
CA ALA A 349 -5.18 -9.45 11.56
C ALA A 349 -6.08 -9.99 12.67
N TRP A 350 -6.91 -9.15 13.30
CA TRP A 350 -7.85 -9.60 14.33
C TRP A 350 -8.94 -10.53 13.80
N PHE A 351 -9.45 -10.28 12.60
CA PHE A 351 -10.39 -11.21 11.95
C PHE A 351 -9.74 -12.58 11.72
N MET A 352 -8.53 -12.62 11.16
CA MET A 352 -7.81 -13.88 10.90
C MET A 352 -7.38 -14.58 12.19
N ILE A 353 -7.07 -13.85 13.27
CA ILE A 353 -6.86 -14.41 14.61
C ILE A 353 -8.12 -15.16 15.07
N GLY A 354 -9.31 -14.57 14.88
CA GLY A 354 -10.59 -15.21 15.19
C GLY A 354 -10.79 -16.51 14.40
N GLN A 355 -10.50 -16.50 13.10
CA GLN A 355 -10.61 -17.69 12.26
C GLN A 355 -9.65 -18.81 12.69
N CYS A 356 -8.40 -18.47 13.03
CA CYS A 356 -7.45 -19.45 13.56
C CYS A 356 -7.94 -20.03 14.88
N LEU A 357 -8.51 -19.21 15.77
CA LEU A 357 -9.01 -19.67 17.07
C LEU A 357 -10.26 -20.55 16.94
N GLU A 358 -11.15 -20.27 15.98
CA GLU A 358 -12.25 -21.19 15.65
C GLU A 358 -11.72 -22.55 15.16
N ALA A 359 -10.73 -22.55 14.26
CA ALA A 359 -10.11 -23.79 13.78
C ALA A 359 -9.42 -24.60 14.89
N LEU A 360 -8.98 -23.91 15.95
CA LEU A 360 -8.36 -24.49 17.15
C LEU A 360 -9.36 -24.77 18.28
N ASP A 361 -10.68 -24.65 18.02
CA ASP A 361 -11.78 -24.89 18.98
C ASP A 361 -11.77 -23.95 20.22
N ASP A 362 -11.10 -22.80 20.14
CA ASP A 362 -11.13 -21.76 21.16
C ASP A 362 -12.14 -20.67 20.81
N LEU A 363 -13.42 -21.06 20.83
CA LEU A 363 -14.55 -20.21 20.44
C LEU A 363 -14.66 -18.94 21.28
N HIS A 364 -14.28 -19.00 22.57
CA HIS A 364 -14.31 -17.81 23.43
C HIS A 364 -13.33 -16.74 22.96
N GLN A 365 -12.06 -17.08 22.75
CA GLN A 365 -11.09 -16.11 22.24
C GLN A 365 -11.38 -15.70 20.79
N ALA A 366 -11.98 -16.58 19.98
CA ALA A 366 -12.42 -16.24 18.63
C ALA A 366 -13.46 -15.10 18.65
N GLY A 367 -14.45 -15.19 19.53
CA GLY A 367 -15.46 -14.13 19.72
C GLY A 367 -14.83 -12.79 20.11
N ASP A 368 -13.86 -12.79 21.04
CA ASP A 368 -13.13 -11.58 21.44
C ASP A 368 -12.33 -10.97 20.27
N ALA A 369 -11.71 -11.82 19.43
CA ALA A 369 -10.96 -11.37 18.26
C ALA A 369 -11.87 -10.74 17.19
N TYR A 370 -13.06 -11.32 16.95
CA TYR A 370 -14.04 -10.73 16.03
C TYR A 370 -14.60 -9.40 16.54
N LEU A 371 -14.85 -9.28 17.85
CA LEU A 371 -15.20 -8.00 18.46
C LEU A 371 -14.09 -6.96 18.29
N ALA A 372 -12.82 -7.36 18.46
CA ALA A 372 -11.68 -6.48 18.23
C ALA A 372 -11.60 -6.02 16.77
N ALA A 373 -11.81 -6.92 15.80
CA ALA A 373 -11.87 -6.57 14.38
C ALA A 373 -12.99 -5.55 14.10
N LEU A 374 -14.21 -5.78 14.62
CA LEU A 374 -15.35 -4.87 14.46
C LEU A 374 -15.17 -3.52 15.16
N SER A 375 -14.38 -3.46 16.22
CA SER A 375 -14.03 -2.18 16.87
C SER A 375 -13.12 -1.31 15.99
N LEU A 376 -12.32 -1.93 15.11
CA LEU A 376 -11.39 -1.27 14.20
C LEU A 376 -12.04 -0.96 12.85
N ASP A 377 -12.84 -1.89 12.34
CA ASP A 377 -13.68 -1.72 11.16
C ASP A 377 -15.13 -2.15 11.46
N PRO A 378 -15.99 -1.21 11.87
CA PRO A 378 -17.41 -1.51 12.11
C PRO A 378 -18.16 -1.96 10.86
N GLN A 379 -17.61 -1.80 9.64
CA GLN A 379 -18.26 -2.24 8.40
C GLN A 379 -17.80 -3.64 7.95
N ALA A 380 -16.96 -4.34 8.75
CA ALA A 380 -16.49 -5.68 8.43
C ALA A 380 -17.61 -6.74 8.56
N ILE A 381 -18.39 -6.92 7.49
CA ILE A 381 -19.51 -7.88 7.43
C ILE A 381 -19.07 -9.28 7.85
N SER A 382 -17.96 -9.80 7.30
CA SER A 382 -17.49 -11.15 7.60
C SER A 382 -17.13 -11.34 9.09
N ALA A 383 -16.61 -10.32 9.76
CA ALA A 383 -16.34 -10.38 11.20
C ALA A 383 -17.65 -10.41 12.01
N ALA A 384 -18.67 -9.66 11.58
CA ALA A 384 -19.98 -9.68 12.23
C ALA A 384 -20.73 -11.00 11.99
N GLU A 385 -20.65 -11.59 10.79
CA GLU A 385 -21.19 -12.93 10.49
C GLU A 385 -20.53 -14.00 11.36
N ALA A 386 -19.20 -14.00 11.44
CA ALA A 386 -18.46 -14.94 12.28
C ALA A 386 -18.79 -14.77 13.77
N LEU A 387 -18.92 -13.53 14.25
CA LEU A 387 -19.31 -13.25 15.63
C LEU A 387 -20.73 -13.76 15.95
N VAL A 388 -21.70 -13.61 15.04
CA VAL A 388 -23.04 -14.18 15.21
C VAL A 388 -22.97 -15.69 15.38
N GLU A 389 -22.20 -16.36 14.53
CA GLU A 389 -22.08 -17.81 14.54
C GLU A 389 -21.41 -18.33 15.82
N VAL A 390 -20.26 -17.77 16.20
CA VAL A 390 -19.55 -18.13 17.44
C VAL A 390 -20.41 -17.85 18.67
N SER A 391 -21.11 -16.71 18.71
CA SER A 391 -21.97 -16.36 19.85
C SER A 391 -23.15 -17.31 20.03
N LYS A 392 -23.71 -17.86 18.93
CA LYS A 392 -24.75 -18.89 18.99
C LYS A 392 -24.21 -20.18 19.59
N GLN A 393 -23.03 -20.62 19.15
CA GLN A 393 -22.40 -21.84 19.65
C GLN A 393 -22.06 -21.73 21.15
N LEU A 394 -21.61 -20.57 21.60
CA LEU A 394 -21.32 -20.28 23.01
C LEU A 394 -22.56 -20.00 23.88
N GLY A 395 -23.76 -19.90 23.29
CA GLY A 395 -24.98 -19.52 24.02
C GLY A 395 -25.00 -18.06 24.51
N GLN A 396 -24.18 -17.18 23.94
CA GLN A 396 -24.06 -15.77 24.30
C GLN A 396 -25.16 -14.93 23.62
N GLN A 397 -26.40 -15.08 24.08
CA GLN A 397 -27.58 -14.50 23.46
C GLN A 397 -27.50 -12.98 23.23
N THR A 398 -26.93 -12.23 24.18
CA THR A 398 -26.79 -10.77 24.09
C THR A 398 -25.86 -10.34 22.96
N ILE A 399 -24.69 -10.98 22.85
CA ILE A 399 -23.70 -10.66 21.80
C ILE A 399 -24.25 -11.09 20.44
N CYS A 400 -24.86 -12.27 20.35
CA CYS A 400 -25.51 -12.75 19.12
C CYS A 400 -26.58 -11.76 18.63
N SER A 401 -27.44 -11.27 19.53
CA SER A 401 -28.50 -10.31 19.18
C SER A 401 -27.91 -9.00 18.67
N TRP A 402 -26.90 -8.47 19.37
CA TRP A 402 -26.22 -7.23 18.97
C TRP A 402 -25.56 -7.36 17.59
N ALA A 403 -24.79 -8.43 17.37
CA ALA A 403 -24.10 -8.66 16.10
C ALA A 403 -25.09 -8.85 14.94
N THR A 404 -26.24 -9.48 15.19
CA THR A 404 -27.31 -9.64 14.19
C THR A 404 -27.95 -8.29 13.82
N GLU A 405 -28.22 -7.44 14.81
CA GLU A 405 -28.76 -6.09 14.57
C GLU A 405 -27.75 -5.20 13.83
N HIS A 406 -26.47 -5.33 14.17
CA HIS A 406 -25.38 -4.66 13.47
C HIS A 406 -25.30 -5.05 11.99
N LEU A 407 -25.35 -6.36 11.68
CA LEU A 407 -25.42 -6.86 10.29
C LEU A 407 -26.60 -6.29 9.50
N ASN A 408 -27.80 -6.29 10.09
CA ASN A 408 -28.99 -5.71 9.45
C ASN A 408 -28.79 -4.22 9.12
N THR A 409 -28.08 -3.49 9.98
CA THR A 409 -27.73 -2.09 9.74
C THR A 409 -26.74 -1.95 8.56
N LEU A 410 -25.72 -2.81 8.50
CA LEU A 410 -24.76 -2.83 7.40
C LEU A 410 -25.42 -3.18 6.06
N ASP A 411 -26.35 -4.13 6.03
CA ASP A 411 -27.12 -4.48 4.84
C ASP A 411 -27.97 -3.31 4.33
N ALA A 412 -28.59 -2.56 5.25
CA ALA A 412 -29.34 -1.36 4.88
C ALA A 412 -28.42 -0.26 4.30
N ILE A 413 -27.20 -0.12 4.81
CA ILE A 413 -26.17 0.80 4.26
C ILE A 413 -25.73 0.33 2.87
N LYS A 414 -25.47 -0.96 2.70
CA LYS A 414 -25.06 -1.58 1.44
C LYS A 414 -26.12 -1.39 0.35
N GLN A 415 -27.39 -1.62 0.67
CA GLN A 415 -28.51 -1.39 -0.24
C GLN A 415 -28.68 0.08 -0.66
N ARG A 416 -28.22 1.02 0.17
CA ARG A 416 -28.22 2.46 -0.15
C ARG A 416 -26.99 2.91 -0.95
N GLY A 417 -26.04 2.01 -1.23
CA GLY A 417 -24.85 2.31 -2.02
C GLY A 417 -23.80 3.15 -1.28
N VAL A 418 -23.82 3.19 0.05
CA VAL A 418 -22.91 4.03 0.87
C VAL A 418 -21.73 3.20 1.45
N PHE A 419 -21.50 2.00 0.93
CA PHE A 419 -20.52 1.06 1.48
C PHE A 419 -19.10 1.43 1.06
N LYS A 420 -18.16 1.54 2.02
CA LYS A 420 -16.80 2.02 1.72
C LYS A 420 -15.79 0.95 1.31
N ARG A 421 -15.93 -0.34 1.66
CA ARG A 421 -14.96 -1.40 1.26
C ARG A 421 -15.56 -2.81 1.23
N GLN A 422 -15.25 -3.60 0.22
CA GLN A 422 -15.32 -5.07 0.31
C GLN A 422 -13.90 -5.62 0.11
N TRP A 423 -13.34 -6.24 1.15
CA TRP A 423 -12.18 -7.12 1.00
C TRP A 423 -12.70 -8.53 0.77
N ALA A 424 -12.45 -9.09 -0.41
CA ALA A 424 -12.77 -10.47 -0.70
C ALA A 424 -11.68 -11.37 -0.10
N HIS A 425 -11.89 -11.85 1.13
CA HIS A 425 -11.14 -13.00 1.63
C HIS A 425 -11.97 -14.26 1.42
N GLN A 426 -11.31 -15.32 0.91
CA GLN A 426 -11.90 -16.64 0.78
C GLN A 426 -12.27 -17.12 2.18
N HIS A 427 -13.55 -17.38 2.40
CA HIS A 427 -13.98 -18.04 3.63
C HIS A 427 -13.35 -19.44 3.64
N ILE A 428 -12.68 -19.82 4.73
CA ILE A 428 -12.28 -21.22 4.96
C ILE A 428 -13.58 -22.03 4.98
N PRO A 429 -13.84 -22.90 3.99
CA PRO A 429 -15.08 -23.67 3.96
C PRO A 429 -15.12 -24.59 5.19
N ARG A 430 -16.22 -24.57 5.93
CA ARG A 430 -16.50 -25.61 6.92
C ARG A 430 -16.80 -26.90 6.16
N GLU A 431 -15.83 -27.80 6.04
CA GLU A 431 -16.16 -29.20 5.75
C GLU A 431 -16.91 -29.76 6.95
N THR A 432 -18.25 -29.78 6.86
CA THR A 432 -19.08 -30.55 7.78
C THR A 432 -18.84 -32.02 7.48
N GLY A 433 -17.91 -32.64 8.20
CA GLY A 433 -17.72 -34.09 8.18
C GLY A 433 -19.00 -34.80 8.57
N SER A 434 -19.49 -35.67 7.69
CA SER A 434 -20.54 -36.67 7.96
C SER A 434 -19.93 -38.02 8.33
#